data_AF-A0A934MK30-F1
#
_entry.id   AF-A0A934MK30-F1
#
_cell.length_a   1.000
_cell.length_b   1.000
_cell.length_c   1.000
_cell.angle_alpha   90.00
_cell.angle_beta   90.00
_cell.angle_gamma   90.00
#
_symmetry.space_group_name_H-M   'P 1'
#
loop_
_entity.id
_entity.type
_entity.pdbx_description
1 polymer ?
#
loop_
_entity_poly.entity_id
_entity_poly.type
_entity_poly.pdbx_seq_one_letter_code
_entity_poly.pdbx_strand_id
1 'polypeptide(L)'
;MENVVVLLGWKEGEGLDPKQMKAFLSTNVSPTNEKILSYYSKRWAVETYFRTAKVYLAMDRYQVRSTQAIERYLTLLMIVSVCCIYDSRGSLTDGLLHYRSLKKQCMIEYIYYLAQSGATLAQI
;
A
#
# COMPACT_ATOMS: atom_id res chain seq x y z
N MET A 1 1.49 -14.81 -35.13
CA MET A 1 0.75 -14.46 -33.91
C MET A 1 1.43 -15.19 -32.77
N GLU A 2 1.93 -14.46 -31.77
CA GLU A 2 2.52 -15.06 -30.58
C GLU A 2 1.41 -15.77 -29.78
N ASN A 3 1.73 -16.95 -29.26
CA ASN A 3 0.78 -17.75 -28.48
C ASN A 3 0.41 -16.99 -27.18
N VAL A 4 -0.87 -16.99 -26.82
CA VAL A 4 -1.38 -16.37 -25.57
C VAL A 4 -2.12 -17.43 -24.77
N VAL A 5 -1.93 -17.43 -23.46
CA VAL A 5 -2.73 -18.26 -22.54
C VAL A 5 -3.89 -17.44 -22.01
N VAL A 6 -5.10 -18.00 -22.08
CA VAL A 6 -6.30 -17.46 -21.43
C VAL A 6 -6.78 -18.49 -20.42
N LEU A 7 -6.78 -18.14 -19.13
CA LEU A 7 -7.33 -18.94 -18.06
C LEU A 7 -8.70 -18.39 -17.69
N LEU A 8 -9.72 -19.25 -17.74
CA LEU A 8 -11.08 -18.92 -17.35
C LEU A 8 -11.40 -19.67 -16.05
N GLY A 9 -11.83 -18.94 -15.03
CA GLY A 9 -12.20 -19.50 -13.72
C GLY A 9 -13.60 -19.07 -13.32
N TRP A 10 -14.40 -20.02 -12.85
CA TRP A 10 -15.73 -19.83 -12.28
C TRP A 10 -15.91 -20.76 -11.08
N LYS A 11 -16.96 -20.54 -10.30
CA LYS A 11 -17.23 -21.36 -9.12
C LYS A 11 -17.80 -22.71 -9.53
N GLU A 12 -17.37 -23.77 -8.85
CA GLU A 12 -17.90 -25.11 -9.09
C GLU A 12 -19.41 -25.15 -8.81
N GLY A 13 -20.16 -25.78 -9.71
CA GLY A 13 -21.63 -25.86 -9.65
C GLY A 13 -22.39 -24.67 -10.26
N GLU A 14 -21.69 -23.59 -10.64
CA GLU A 14 -22.28 -22.50 -11.42
C GLU A 14 -22.10 -22.76 -12.92
N GLY A 15 -23.12 -22.41 -13.71
CA GLY A 15 -23.01 -22.47 -15.17
C GLY A 15 -22.00 -21.45 -15.71
N LEU A 16 -21.66 -21.57 -17.01
CA LEU A 16 -20.84 -20.60 -17.73
C LEU A 16 -21.62 -19.28 -17.94
N ASP A 17 -21.78 -18.49 -16.88
CA ASP A 17 -22.23 -17.10 -16.94
C ASP A 17 -21.02 -16.17 -17.09
N PRO A 18 -20.89 -15.46 -18.24
CA PRO A 18 -19.82 -14.48 -18.43
C PRO A 18 -19.71 -13.43 -17.32
N LYS A 19 -20.80 -13.13 -16.60
CA LYS A 19 -20.78 -12.15 -15.48
C LYS A 19 -20.08 -12.67 -14.22
N GLN A 20 -20.04 -13.98 -14.01
CA GLN A 20 -19.41 -14.62 -12.85
C GLN A 20 -18.01 -15.18 -13.16
N MET A 21 -17.66 -15.23 -14.44
CA MET A 21 -16.38 -15.73 -14.91
C MET A 21 -15.25 -14.70 -14.70
N LYS A 22 -14.09 -15.20 -14.25
CA LYS A 22 -12.84 -14.44 -14.19
C LYS A 22 -11.92 -14.89 -15.31
N ALA A 23 -11.33 -13.95 -16.03
CA ALA A 23 -10.36 -14.22 -17.08
C ALA A 23 -8.97 -13.71 -16.69
N PHE A 24 -7.95 -14.54 -16.88
CA PHE A 24 -6.54 -14.20 -16.70
C PHE A 24 -5.81 -14.41 -18.01
N LEU A 25 -4.98 -13.46 -18.42
CA LEU A 25 -4.27 -13.49 -19.70
C LEU A 25 -2.77 -13.49 -19.47
N SER A 26 -2.03 -14.31 -20.21
CA SER A 26 -0.57 -14.31 -20.20
C SER A 26 -0.02 -14.35 -21.62
N THR A 27 0.86 -13.41 -21.93
CA THR A 27 1.64 -13.40 -23.19
C THR A 27 2.80 -14.41 -23.15
N ASN A 28 3.16 -14.88 -21.95
CA ASN A 28 4.13 -15.94 -21.77
C ASN A 28 3.41 -17.28 -21.61
N VAL A 29 3.68 -18.22 -22.52
CA VAL A 29 3.10 -19.57 -22.55
C VAL A 29 3.92 -20.62 -21.81
N SER A 30 5.15 -20.29 -21.43
CA SER A 30 6.03 -21.21 -20.69
C SER A 30 5.59 -21.54 -19.25
N PRO A 31 5.01 -20.63 -18.45
CA PRO A 31 4.65 -20.93 -17.07
C PRO A 31 3.39 -21.80 -16.96
N THR A 32 3.31 -22.59 -15.89
CA THR A 32 2.09 -23.36 -15.57
C THR A 32 0.93 -22.44 -15.18
N ASN A 33 -0.30 -22.97 -15.24
CA ASN A 33 -1.51 -22.23 -14.86
C ASN A 33 -1.42 -21.70 -13.41
N GLU A 34 -0.93 -22.52 -12.48
CA GLU A 34 -0.73 -22.15 -11.08
C GLU A 34 0.26 -21.00 -10.96
N LYS A 35 1.32 -21.01 -11.77
CA LYS A 35 2.32 -19.94 -11.78
C LYS A 35 1.74 -18.64 -12.31
N ILE A 36 0.94 -18.68 -13.37
CA ILE A 36 0.21 -17.51 -13.90
C ILE A 36 -0.69 -16.92 -12.80
N LEU A 37 -1.51 -17.76 -12.16
CA LEU A 37 -2.37 -17.32 -11.05
C LEU A 37 -1.57 -16.76 -9.87
N SER A 38 -0.39 -17.32 -9.57
CA SER A 38 0.51 -16.80 -8.53
C SER A 38 1.09 -15.42 -8.85
N TYR A 39 1.23 -15.05 -10.13
CA TYR A 39 1.61 -13.69 -10.50
C TYR A 39 0.44 -12.73 -10.33
N TYR A 40 -0.76 -13.16 -10.74
CA TYR A 40 -1.97 -12.36 -10.57
C TYR A 40 -2.33 -12.13 -9.09
N SER A 41 -2.06 -13.09 -8.20
CA SER A 41 -2.29 -12.89 -6.76
C SER A 41 -1.43 -11.76 -6.17
N LYS A 42 -0.22 -11.55 -6.68
CA LYS A 42 0.66 -10.45 -6.26
C LYS A 42 0.16 -9.08 -6.74
N ARG A 43 -0.62 -9.02 -7.82
CA ARG A 43 -1.19 -7.77 -8.34
C ARG A 43 -2.09 -7.07 -7.31
N TRP A 44 -2.83 -7.84 -6.50
CA TRP A 44 -3.71 -7.29 -5.47
C TRP A 44 -2.97 -6.43 -4.44
N ALA A 45 -1.69 -6.71 -4.18
CA ALA A 45 -0.87 -5.92 -3.27
C ALA A 45 -0.72 -4.46 -3.75
N VAL A 46 -0.66 -4.23 -5.07
CA VAL A 46 -0.58 -2.89 -5.67
C VAL A 46 -1.88 -2.12 -5.44
N GLU A 47 -3.02 -2.76 -5.65
CA GLU A 47 -4.34 -2.14 -5.44
C GLU A 47 -4.57 -1.80 -3.96
N THR A 48 -4.17 -2.72 -3.07
CA THR A 48 -4.23 -2.52 -1.62
C THR A 48 -3.30 -1.38 -1.19
N TYR A 49 -2.09 -1.32 -1.74
CA TYR A 49 -1.15 -0.21 -1.52
C TYR A 49 -1.77 1.14 -1.87
N PHE A 50 -2.28 1.31 -3.08
CA PHE A 50 -2.86 2.58 -3.51
C PHE A 50 -4.10 2.96 -2.70
N ARG A 51 -4.91 1.98 -2.27
CA ARG A 51 -6.04 2.23 -1.37
C ARG A 51 -5.55 2.82 -0.04
N THR A 52 -4.57 2.18 0.60
CA THR A 52 -4.00 2.65 1.86
C THR A 52 -3.32 4.00 1.72
N ALA A 53 -2.57 4.22 0.63
CA ALA A 53 -1.90 5.50 0.35
C ALA A 53 -2.91 6.65 0.18
N LYS A 54 -4.03 6.43 -0.50
CA LYS A 54 -5.11 7.44 -0.60
C LYS A 54 -5.72 7.73 0.78
N VAL A 55 -6.14 6.69 1.50
CA VAL A 55 -6.84 6.84 2.78
C VAL A 55 -5.97 7.49 3.86
N TYR A 56 -4.74 6.99 4.05
CA TYR A 56 -3.91 7.36 5.20
C TYR A 56 -2.81 8.36 4.89
N LEU A 57 -2.39 8.47 3.62
CA LEU A 57 -1.32 9.37 3.17
C LEU A 57 -1.81 10.47 2.21
N ALA A 58 -3.14 10.58 2.05
CA ALA A 58 -3.81 11.65 1.31
C ALA A 58 -3.37 11.76 -0.16
N MET A 59 -2.98 10.64 -0.78
CA MET A 59 -2.52 10.60 -2.17
C MET A 59 -3.54 11.12 -3.18
N ASP A 60 -4.83 10.92 -2.92
CA ASP A 60 -5.94 11.44 -3.73
C ASP A 60 -6.23 12.93 -3.51
N ARG A 61 -5.71 13.52 -2.42
CA ARG A 61 -5.91 14.93 -2.06
C ARG A 61 -4.72 15.82 -2.45
N TYR A 62 -3.67 15.27 -3.05
CA TYR A 62 -2.54 16.06 -3.53
C TYR A 62 -2.95 16.92 -4.74
N GLN A 63 -2.77 18.24 -4.66
CA GLN A 63 -3.26 19.21 -5.68
C GLN A 63 -2.15 20.01 -6.38
N VAL A 64 -0.89 19.87 -5.98
CA VAL A 64 0.21 20.62 -6.59
C VAL A 64 0.50 20.06 -7.98
N ARG A 65 0.60 20.93 -8.99
CA ARG A 65 0.72 20.55 -10.41
C ARG A 65 2.14 20.68 -10.99
N SER A 66 3.12 21.07 -10.17
CA SER A 66 4.52 21.08 -10.59
C SER A 66 5.05 19.65 -10.68
N THR A 67 5.64 19.28 -11.81
CA THR A 67 6.28 17.97 -12.00
C THR A 67 7.29 17.67 -10.90
N GLN A 68 8.15 18.63 -10.57
CA GLN A 68 9.14 18.47 -9.51
C GLN A 68 8.49 18.23 -8.13
N ALA A 69 7.38 18.89 -7.86
CA ALA A 69 6.67 18.71 -6.59
C ALA A 69 6.00 17.33 -6.52
N ILE A 70 5.40 16.88 -7.63
CA ILE A 70 4.79 15.55 -7.75
C ILE A 70 5.85 14.47 -7.54
N GLU A 71 7.01 14.59 -8.18
CA GLU A 71 8.14 13.66 -8.01
C GLU A 71 8.55 13.58 -6.54
N ARG A 72 8.82 14.72 -5.90
CA ARG A 72 9.21 14.77 -4.48
C ARG A 72 8.14 14.12 -3.58
N TYR A 73 6.87 14.42 -3.82
CA TYR A 73 5.77 13.84 -3.05
C TYR A 73 5.71 12.32 -3.20
N LEU A 74 5.75 11.81 -4.44
CA LEU A 74 5.73 10.37 -4.70
C LEU A 74 6.96 9.67 -4.13
N THR A 75 8.15 10.28 -4.21
CA THR A 75 9.37 9.74 -3.59
C THR A 75 9.20 9.61 -2.07
N LEU A 76 8.75 10.66 -1.39
CA LEU A 76 8.51 10.62 0.05
C LEU A 76 7.45 9.58 0.43
N LEU A 77 6.36 9.51 -0.35
CA LEU A 77 5.30 8.52 -0.18
C LEU A 77 5.86 7.10 -0.26
N MET A 78 6.70 6.81 -1.26
CA MET A 78 7.34 5.51 -1.43
C MET A 78 8.32 5.18 -0.29
N ILE A 79 9.13 6.15 0.15
CA ILE A 79 10.05 5.96 1.29
C ILE A 79 9.27 5.61 2.56
N VAL A 80 8.25 6.40 2.91
CA VAL A 80 7.38 6.12 4.07
C VAL A 80 6.79 4.73 3.98
N SER A 81 6.36 4.34 2.77
CA SER A 81 5.74 3.05 2.54
C SER A 81 6.71 1.89 2.78
N VAL A 82 7.94 1.99 2.27
CA VAL A 82 9.00 1.00 2.49
C VAL A 82 9.33 0.88 3.96
N CYS A 83 9.52 2.00 4.67
CA CYS A 83 9.79 2.00 6.10
C CYS A 83 8.66 1.32 6.90
N CYS A 84 7.41 1.67 6.61
CA CYS A 84 6.25 1.09 7.29
C CYS A 84 6.15 -0.42 7.05
N ILE A 85 6.30 -0.87 5.80
CA ILE A 85 6.20 -2.29 5.42
C ILE A 85 7.33 -3.11 6.05
N TYR A 86 8.55 -2.55 6.09
CA TYR A 86 9.72 -3.19 6.69
C TYR A 86 9.51 -3.44 8.18
N ASP A 87 9.01 -2.44 8.91
CA ASP A 87 8.80 -2.49 10.35
C ASP A 87 7.62 -3.41 10.74
N SER A 88 6.55 -3.41 9.95
CA SER A 88 5.31 -4.14 10.24
C SER A 88 5.19 -5.54 9.62
N ARG A 89 6.29 -6.14 9.18
CA ARG A 89 6.32 -7.47 8.53
C ARG A 89 5.43 -7.58 7.28
N GLY A 90 5.30 -6.51 6.50
CA GLY A 90 4.63 -6.54 5.19
C GLY A 90 3.39 -5.67 5.04
N SER A 91 2.89 -5.04 6.12
CA SER A 91 1.60 -4.32 6.12
C SER A 91 1.78 -2.81 6.25
N LEU A 92 1.54 -2.07 5.16
CA LEU A 92 1.63 -0.61 5.17
C LEU A 92 0.74 0.02 6.27
N THR A 93 -0.47 -0.49 6.44
CA THR A 93 -1.44 0.02 7.42
C THR A 93 -0.92 -0.15 8.85
N ASP A 94 -0.42 -1.33 9.18
CA ASP A 94 0.07 -1.62 10.54
C ASP A 94 1.29 -0.79 10.88
N GLY A 95 2.21 -0.61 9.91
CA GLY A 95 3.37 0.27 10.10
C GLY A 95 2.98 1.72 10.33
N LEU A 96 1.99 2.23 9.57
CA LEU A 96 1.47 3.59 9.79
C LEU A 96 0.83 3.76 11.17
N LEU A 97 0.08 2.77 11.64
CA LEU A 97 -0.52 2.80 12.98
C LEU A 97 0.57 2.74 14.06
N HIS A 98 1.59 1.91 13.87
CA HIS A 98 2.73 1.80 14.77
C HIS A 98 3.48 3.13 14.91
N TYR A 99 3.93 3.74 13.81
CA TYR A 99 4.63 5.02 13.84
C TYR A 99 3.77 6.17 14.37
N ARG A 100 2.45 6.14 14.16
CA ARG A 100 1.52 7.11 14.78
C ARG A 100 1.46 6.94 16.29
N SER A 101 1.48 5.70 16.79
CA SER A 101 1.53 5.41 18.22
C SER A 101 2.85 5.87 18.84
N LEU A 102 3.98 5.50 18.22
CA LEU A 102 5.31 5.94 18.64
C LEU A 102 5.42 7.46 18.69
N LYS A 103 4.97 8.17 17.65
CA LYS A 103 4.99 9.64 17.65
C LYS A 103 4.23 10.24 18.83
N LYS A 104 3.09 9.67 19.21
CA LYS A 104 2.32 10.12 20.38
C LYS A 104 3.11 9.86 21.67
N GLN A 105 3.72 8.70 21.81
CA GLN A 105 4.54 8.35 22.97
C GLN A 105 5.74 9.29 23.11
N CYS A 106 6.52 9.49 22.04
CA CYS A 106 7.66 10.41 22.03
C CYS A 106 7.23 11.85 22.35
N MET A 107 6.06 12.29 21.89
CA MET A 107 5.55 13.62 22.23
C MET A 107 5.22 13.74 23.73
N ILE A 108 4.60 12.71 24.32
CA ILE A 108 4.31 12.68 25.76
C ILE A 108 5.60 12.70 26.56
N GLU A 109 6.59 11.88 26.19
CA GLU A 109 7.91 11.87 26.83
C GLU A 109 8.60 13.23 26.73
N TYR A 110 8.57 13.85 25.54
CA TYR A 110 9.13 15.18 25.32
C TYR A 110 8.49 16.24 26.22
N ILE A 111 7.15 16.30 26.28
CA ILE A 111 6.42 17.22 27.17
C ILE A 111 6.80 16.97 28.63
N TYR A 112 6.88 15.70 29.03
CA TYR A 112 7.27 15.32 30.39
C TYR A 112 8.68 15.82 30.75
N TYR A 113 9.65 15.64 29.86
CA TYR A 113 11.02 16.12 30.08
C TYR A 113 11.10 17.66 30.16
N LEU A 114 10.33 18.37 29.33
CA LEU A 114 10.25 19.84 29.41
C LEU A 114 9.60 20.32 30.71
N ALA A 115 8.55 19.64 31.17
CA ALA A 115 7.91 19.97 32.44
C ALA A 115 8.88 19.78 33.62
N GLN A 116 9.69 18.71 33.62
CA GLN A 116 10.71 18.48 34.64
C GLN A 116 11.82 19.55 34.65
N SER A 117 12.17 20.11 33.49
CA SER A 117 13.18 21.18 33.40
C SER A 117 12.64 22.58 33.74
N GLY A 118 11.37 22.67 34.17
CA GLY A 118 10.73 23.91 34.58
C GLY A 118 10.20 24.77 33.43
N ALA A 119 10.11 24.21 32.22
CA ALA A 119 9.50 24.91 31.09
C ALA A 119 8.01 25.17 31.35
N THR A 120 7.57 26.39 31.08
CA THR A 120 6.16 26.78 31.19
C THR A 120 5.38 26.31 29.96
N LEU A 121 4.05 26.19 30.09
CA LEU A 121 3.20 25.76 28.96
C LEU A 121 3.29 26.69 27.74
N ALA A 122 3.68 27.95 27.91
CA ALA A 122 3.91 28.87 26.80
C ALA A 122 5.19 28.57 25.99
N GLN A 123 6.06 27.71 26.51
CA GLN A 123 7.33 27.30 25.91
C GLN A 123 7.28 25.87 25.33
N ILE A 124 6.16 25.17 25.49
CA ILE A 124 5.89 23.79 25.01
C ILE A 124 4.98 23.86 23.78
#